data_AF-A0A831UPT7-F1
#
_entry.id   AF-A0A831UPT7-F1
#
_cell.length_a   1.000
_cell.length_b   1.000
_cell.length_c   1.000
_cell.angle_alpha   90.00
_cell.angle_beta   90.00
_cell.angle_gamma   90.00
#
_symmetry.space_group_name_H-M   'P 1'
#
loop_
_entity.id
_entity.type
_entity.pdbx_description
1 polymer ?
#
loop_
_entity_poly.entity_id
_entity_poly.type
_entity_poly.pdbx_seq_one_letter_code
_entity_poly.pdbx_strand_id
1 'polypeptide(L)'
;YYRIVLQRSKVEGERFKRRSLKFSTGGSKGCLAGQLICLIDVDGNVLPCSYFPLSAGNIREQSFKDIWENSKLFLELRDFKSYKDNCGRCEYVNVCGGCRARAYAMSGDYMAQEPFCSYQPGS
;
A
#
# COMPACT_ATOMS: atom_id res chain seq x y z
N TYR A 1 12.91 0.44 2.35
CA TYR A 1 11.88 -0.53 1.93
C TYR A 1 12.09 -1.86 2.64
N TYR A 2 11.06 -2.42 3.29
CA TYR A 2 11.13 -3.72 3.99
C TYR A 2 11.55 -4.89 3.08
N ARG A 3 11.23 -4.81 1.78
CA ARG A 3 11.70 -5.76 0.76
C ARG A 3 13.22 -5.94 0.76
N ILE A 4 14.00 -4.85 0.85
CA ILE A 4 15.48 -4.89 0.75
C ILE A 4 16.07 -5.73 1.89
N VAL A 5 15.48 -5.64 3.08
CA VAL A 5 15.90 -6.43 4.25
C VAL A 5 15.68 -7.92 4.01
N LEU A 6 14.53 -8.31 3.44
CA LEU A 6 14.23 -9.71 3.13
C LEU A 6 15.07 -10.24 1.95
N GLN A 7 15.39 -9.37 0.98
CA GLN A 7 16.31 -9.72 -0.11
C GLN A 7 17.71 -10.03 0.43
N ARG A 8 18.26 -9.15 1.28
CA ARG A 8 19.58 -9.37 1.90
C ARG A 8 19.61 -10.59 2.81
N SER A 9 18.59 -10.78 3.65
CA SER A 9 18.46 -11.97 4.50
C SER A 9 18.46 -13.29 3.70
N LYS A 10 17.85 -13.31 2.49
CA LYS A 10 17.95 -14.48 1.60
C LYS A 10 19.37 -14.69 1.05
N VAL A 11 20.06 -13.62 0.67
CA VAL A 11 21.43 -13.68 0.09
C VAL A 11 22.47 -14.05 1.15
N GLU A 12 22.36 -13.47 2.34
CA GLU A 12 23.32 -13.61 3.45
C GLU A 12 23.04 -14.87 4.29
N GLY A 13 21.92 -15.55 4.07
CA GLY A 13 21.53 -16.77 4.80
C GLY A 13 21.12 -16.51 6.26
N GLU A 14 21.03 -15.24 6.68
CA GLU A 14 20.66 -14.87 8.05
C GLU A 14 19.14 -14.94 8.27
N ARG A 15 18.71 -15.56 9.38
CA ARG A 15 17.30 -15.52 9.80
C ARG A 15 16.96 -14.14 10.37
N PHE A 16 16.27 -13.32 9.57
CA PHE A 16 15.77 -12.02 10.04
C PHE A 16 14.71 -12.20 11.14
N LYS A 17 15.06 -11.86 12.39
CA LYS A 17 14.11 -11.87 13.52
C LYS A 17 13.33 -10.56 13.54
N ARG A 18 12.04 -10.63 13.21
CA ARG A 18 11.15 -9.46 13.16
C ARG A 18 11.07 -8.80 14.55
N ARG A 19 11.48 -7.53 14.65
CA ARG A 19 11.32 -6.74 15.86
C ARG A 19 9.85 -6.35 16.02
N SER A 20 9.18 -6.94 17.00
CA SER A 20 7.86 -6.52 17.49
C SER A 20 8.07 -5.34 18.44
N LEU A 21 7.83 -4.11 17.97
CA LEU A 21 7.76 -2.94 18.83
C LEU A 21 6.30 -2.79 19.26
N LYS A 22 6.04 -2.71 20.58
CA LYS A 22 4.66 -2.62 21.13
C LYS A 22 3.89 -1.35 20.71
N PHE A 23 4.59 -0.29 20.31
CA PHE A 23 4.01 1.03 20.00
C PHE A 23 4.18 1.46 18.54
N SER A 24 4.93 0.71 17.74
CA SER A 24 5.06 0.97 16.30
C SER A 24 4.25 -0.07 15.55
N THR A 25 3.75 0.26 14.35
CA THR A 25 3.08 -0.69 13.44
C THR A 25 3.96 -1.86 12.97
N GLY A 26 5.09 -2.09 13.65
CA GLY A 26 5.86 -3.33 13.60
C GLY A 26 6.27 -3.64 12.18
N GLY A 27 6.81 -2.63 11.49
CA GLY A 27 7.34 -2.71 10.13
C GLY A 27 6.60 -3.68 9.22
N SER A 28 5.28 -3.56 9.19
CA SER A 28 4.42 -4.62 8.67
C SER A 28 4.33 -4.63 7.16
N LYS A 29 4.33 -3.45 6.53
CA LYS A 29 4.31 -3.28 5.07
C LYS A 29 4.92 -1.95 4.66
N GLY A 30 5.32 -1.85 3.39
CA GLY A 30 5.78 -0.62 2.75
C GLY A 30 4.68 0.43 2.63
N CYS A 31 3.62 0.13 1.87
CA CYS A 31 2.44 0.98 1.77
C CYS A 31 1.35 0.54 2.75
N LEU A 32 0.81 1.48 3.53
CA LEU A 32 -0.28 1.26 4.49
C LEU A 32 -1.61 1.90 4.07
N ALA A 33 -1.58 2.71 3.00
CA ALA A 33 -2.70 3.54 2.56
C ALA A 33 -3.91 2.68 2.18
N GLY A 34 -5.08 2.97 2.76
CA GLY A 34 -6.31 2.19 2.58
C GLY A 34 -6.27 0.78 3.17
N GLN A 35 -5.17 0.35 3.79
CA GLN A 35 -5.02 -0.98 4.39
C GLN A 35 -5.10 -0.94 5.92
N LEU A 36 -4.31 -0.05 6.54
CA LEU A 36 -4.27 0.13 7.99
C LEU A 36 -4.57 1.58 8.39
N ILE A 37 -4.43 2.52 7.45
CA ILE A 37 -4.66 3.94 7.68
C ILE A 37 -5.52 4.51 6.56
N CYS A 38 -6.22 5.58 6.89
CA CYS A 38 -6.77 6.57 5.97
C CYS A 38 -6.57 7.96 6.58
N LEU A 39 -6.71 8.99 5.75
CA LEU A 39 -6.81 10.38 6.18
C LEU A 39 -8.25 10.84 6.01
N ILE A 40 -8.75 11.65 6.93
CA ILE A 40 -9.98 12.42 6.75
C ILE A 40 -9.57 13.88 6.68
N ASP A 41 -9.90 14.56 5.58
CA ASP A 41 -9.60 15.99 5.42
C ASP A 41 -10.64 16.90 6.10
N VAL A 42 -10.43 18.21 6.00
CA VAL A 42 -11.31 19.22 6.62
C VAL A 42 -12.72 19.26 6.01
N ASP A 43 -12.86 18.78 4.78
CA ASP A 43 -14.13 18.71 4.06
C ASP A 43 -14.87 17.39 4.31
N GLY A 44 -14.24 16.45 5.03
CA GLY A 44 -14.79 15.16 5.39
C GLY A 44 -14.48 14.04 4.38
N ASN A 45 -13.63 14.29 3.38
CA ASN A 45 -13.26 13.26 2.42
C ASN A 45 -12.31 12.26 3.07
N VAL A 46 -12.56 10.97 2.80
CA VAL A 46 -11.74 9.88 3.30
C VAL A 46 -10.77 9.45 2.21
N LEU A 47 -9.49 9.76 2.41
CA LEU A 47 -8.40 9.51 1.47
C LEU A 47 -7.54 8.32 1.95
N PRO A 48 -6.91 7.54 1.05
CA PRO A 48 -6.00 6.47 1.46
C PRO A 48 -4.80 6.93 2.29
N CYS A 49 -4.23 8.09 1.96
CA CYS A 49 -3.18 8.76 2.74
C CYS A 49 -3.10 10.24 2.36
N SER A 50 -2.26 11.02 3.06
CA SER A 50 -2.11 12.46 2.86
C SER A 50 -1.58 12.89 1.48
N TYR A 51 -1.03 11.96 0.71
CA TYR A 51 -0.50 12.24 -0.62
C TYR A 51 -1.41 11.73 -1.74
N PHE A 52 -2.49 11.02 -1.41
CA PHE A 52 -3.36 10.37 -2.38
C PHE A 52 -4.50 11.32 -2.78
N PRO A 53 -4.68 11.64 -4.07
CA PRO A 53 -5.59 12.70 -4.48
C PRO A 53 -7.06 12.26 -4.62
N LEU A 54 -7.33 10.95 -4.66
CA LEU A 54 -8.70 10.44 -4.83
C LEU A 54 -9.34 10.07 -3.49
N SER A 55 -10.59 10.49 -3.33
CA SER A 55 -11.44 10.14 -2.19
C SER A 55 -12.12 8.78 -2.38
N ALA A 56 -12.19 8.03 -1.30
CA ALA A 56 -12.99 6.81 -1.19
C ALA A 56 -14.47 7.11 -0.85
N GLY A 57 -14.77 8.33 -0.40
CA GLY A 57 -16.09 8.78 0.03
C GLY A 57 -16.02 9.96 1.00
N ASN A 58 -17.16 10.50 1.42
CA ASN A 58 -17.24 11.60 2.38
C ASN A 58 -18.06 11.18 3.63
N ILE A 59 -17.51 11.41 4.82
CA ILE A 59 -18.15 11.01 6.10
C ILE A 59 -19.45 11.77 6.41
N ARG A 60 -19.70 12.87 5.71
CA ARG A 60 -20.95 13.65 5.83
C ARG A 60 -22.10 13.03 5.04
N GLU A 61 -21.81 12.12 4.12
CA GLU A 61 -22.78 11.49 3.22
C GLU A 61 -23.03 10.01 3.54
N GLN A 62 -22.03 9.31 4.06
CA GLN A 62 -22.07 7.87 4.34
C GLN A 62 -21.23 7.53 5.57
N SER A 63 -21.52 6.39 6.21
CA SER A 63 -20.80 6.00 7.42
C SER A 63 -19.32 5.72 7.12
N PHE A 64 -18.43 6.06 8.06
CA PHE A 64 -17.02 5.73 7.90
C PHE A 64 -16.79 4.23 7.71
N LYS A 65 -17.59 3.37 8.38
CA LYS A 65 -17.53 1.92 8.24
C LYS A 65 -17.80 1.49 6.80
N ASP A 66 -18.84 2.04 6.17
CA ASP A 66 -19.18 1.70 4.79
C ASP A 66 -18.11 2.17 3.81
N ILE A 67 -17.58 3.39 3.97
CA ILE A 67 -16.45 3.86 3.16
C ILE A 67 -15.26 2.92 3.35
N TRP A 68 -14.91 2.61 4.60
CA TRP A 68 -13.75 1.79 4.92
C TRP A 68 -13.88 0.37 4.36
N GLU A 69 -15.01 -0.29 4.54
CA GLU A 69 -15.18 -1.70 4.20
C GLU A 69 -15.59 -1.91 2.74
N ASN A 70 -16.38 -1.00 2.16
CA ASN A 70 -17.08 -1.25 0.90
C ASN A 70 -16.71 -0.28 -0.25
N SER A 71 -15.93 0.78 0.00
CA SER A 71 -15.54 1.67 -1.10
C SER A 71 -14.67 0.94 -2.13
N LYS A 72 -14.99 1.16 -3.41
CA LYS A 72 -14.24 0.58 -4.54
C LYS A 72 -12.74 0.85 -4.41
N LEU A 73 -12.36 2.09 -4.10
CA LEU A 73 -10.97 2.50 -3.96
C LEU A 73 -10.23 1.68 -2.89
N PHE A 74 -10.80 1.52 -1.69
CA PHE A 74 -10.12 0.75 -0.64
C PHE A 74 -10.13 -0.75 -0.90
N LEU A 75 -11.19 -1.29 -1.52
CA LEU A 75 -11.22 -2.69 -1.94
C LEU A 75 -10.11 -2.97 -2.96
N GLU A 76 -9.94 -2.12 -3.98
CA GLU A 76 -8.87 -2.24 -4.98
C GLU A 76 -7.48 -2.11 -4.35
N LEU A 77 -7.27 -1.16 -3.44
CA LEU A 77 -5.98 -0.99 -2.76
C LEU A 77 -5.60 -2.17 -1.86
N ARG A 78 -6.57 -2.94 -1.36
CA ARG A 78 -6.37 -4.17 -0.57
C ARG A 78 -6.25 -5.42 -1.44
N ASP A 79 -6.65 -5.36 -2.70
CA ASP A 79 -6.51 -6.45 -3.64
C ASP A 79 -5.16 -6.41 -4.36
N PHE A 80 -4.14 -6.95 -3.68
CA PHE A 80 -2.77 -7.01 -4.22
C PHE A 80 -2.65 -7.83 -5.51
N LYS A 81 -3.58 -8.75 -5.77
CA LYS A 81 -3.55 -9.60 -6.97
C LYS A 81 -3.91 -8.80 -8.23
N SER A 82 -4.72 -7.75 -8.06
CA SER A 82 -5.16 -6.88 -9.15
C SER A 82 -4.19 -5.74 -9.45
N TYR A 83 -3.07 -5.65 -8.73
CA TYR A 83 -2.02 -4.68 -9.07
C TYR A 83 -1.44 -5.03 -10.45
N LYS A 84 -1.08 -4.02 -11.22
CA LYS A 84 -0.59 -4.19 -12.58
C LYS A 84 0.93 -4.32 -12.62
N ASP A 85 1.43 -4.71 -13.80
CA ASP A 85 2.84 -4.75 -14.16
C ASP A 85 3.70 -5.55 -13.15
N ASN A 86 4.87 -5.04 -12.80
CA ASN A 86 5.78 -5.69 -11.86
C ASN A 86 5.15 -5.92 -10.49
N CYS A 87 4.30 -5.02 -10.00
CA CYS A 87 3.72 -5.19 -8.67
C CYS A 87 2.72 -6.36 -8.59
N GLY A 88 1.96 -6.64 -9.66
CA GLY A 88 0.98 -7.73 -9.70
C GLY A 88 1.56 -9.14 -9.61
N ARG A 89 2.81 -9.30 -10.07
CA ARG A 89 3.54 -10.58 -10.06
C ARG A 89 4.69 -10.63 -9.05
N CYS A 90 4.77 -9.67 -8.15
CA CYS A 90 5.87 -9.55 -7.18
C CYS A 90 5.63 -10.42 -5.95
N GLU A 91 6.57 -11.32 -5.64
CA GLU A 91 6.57 -12.16 -4.45
C GLU A 91 6.68 -11.36 -3.14
N TYR A 92 7.09 -10.09 -3.24
CA TYR A 92 7.18 -9.14 -2.11
C TYR A 92 5.99 -8.19 -2.02
N VAL A 93 4.91 -8.37 -2.81
CA VAL A 93 3.77 -7.44 -2.81
C VAL A 93 3.14 -7.30 -1.42
N ASN A 94 3.08 -8.40 -0.65
CA ASN A 94 2.54 -8.43 0.71
C ASN A 94 3.36 -7.66 1.75
N VAL A 95 4.60 -7.27 1.45
CA VAL A 95 5.47 -6.52 2.37
C VAL A 95 5.88 -5.16 1.82
N CYS A 96 5.70 -4.92 0.52
CA CYS A 96 6.05 -3.67 -0.14
C CYS A 96 4.82 -2.94 -0.69
N GLY A 97 4.17 -3.50 -1.72
CA GLY A 97 3.06 -2.89 -2.46
C GLY A 97 3.41 -1.63 -3.25
N GLY A 98 4.49 -0.91 -2.92
CA GLY A 98 4.88 0.35 -3.55
C GLY A 98 3.92 1.51 -3.23
N CYS A 99 4.37 2.75 -3.44
CA CYS A 99 3.56 3.93 -3.16
C CYS A 99 2.46 4.12 -4.21
N ARG A 100 1.20 3.98 -3.80
CA ARG A 100 0.03 4.06 -4.68
C ARG A 100 -0.25 5.48 -5.15
N ALA A 101 -0.03 6.47 -4.28
CA ALA A 101 -0.14 7.89 -4.62
C ALA A 101 0.83 8.28 -5.75
N ARG A 102 2.02 7.69 -5.74
CA ARG A 102 3.06 7.95 -6.71
C ARG A 102 2.83 7.21 -8.03
N ALA A 103 2.35 5.97 -7.97
CA ALA A 103 1.88 5.25 -9.16
C ALA A 103 0.81 6.08 -9.89
N TYR A 104 -0.17 6.62 -9.15
CA TYR A 104 -1.18 7.50 -9.71
C TYR A 104 -0.60 8.81 -10.27
N ALA A 105 0.25 9.50 -9.50
CA ALA A 105 0.81 10.79 -9.94
C ALA A 105 1.63 10.69 -11.24
N MET A 106 2.28 9.55 -11.50
CA MET A 106 3.14 9.37 -12.67
C MET A 106 2.43 8.74 -13.87
N SER A 107 1.38 7.94 -13.64
CA SER A 107 0.72 7.17 -14.72
C SER A 107 -0.77 7.45 -14.90
N GLY A 108 -1.40 8.15 -13.95
CA GLY A 108 -2.85 8.27 -13.86
C GLY A 108 -3.55 7.01 -13.34
N ASP A 109 -2.82 5.96 -13.00
CA ASP A 109 -3.35 4.68 -12.53
C ASP A 109 -2.71 4.28 -11.19
N TYR A 110 -3.51 4.27 -10.12
CA TYR A 110 -3.03 3.88 -8.78
C TYR A 110 -2.77 2.38 -8.64
N MET A 111 -3.27 1.57 -9.57
CA MET A 111 -3.02 0.12 -9.63
C MET A 111 -1.74 -0.21 -10.41
N ALA A 112 -1.15 0.74 -11.14
CA ALA A 112 0.10 0.57 -11.88
C ALA A 112 1.30 0.24 -10.96
N GLN A 113 2.40 -0.23 -11.54
CA GLN A 113 3.63 -0.42 -10.76
C GLN A 113 4.14 0.87 -10.10
N GLU A 114 4.92 0.70 -9.03
CA GLU A 114 5.66 1.81 -8.45
C GLU A 114 6.80 2.23 -9.41
N PRO A 115 6.86 3.49 -9.85
CA PRO A 115 7.69 3.91 -10.98
C PRO A 115 9.20 3.94 -10.70
N PHE A 116 9.63 3.94 -9.43
CA PHE A 116 11.05 3.93 -9.05
C PHE A 116 11.51 2.57 -8.51
N CYS A 117 10.68 1.54 -8.66
CA CYS A 117 11.03 0.20 -8.28
C CYS A 117 11.96 -0.42 -9.34
N SER A 118 13.24 -0.53 -9.02
CA SER A 118 14.23 -1.24 -9.86
C SER A 118 14.17 -2.76 -9.77
N TYR A 119 13.30 -3.32 -8.92
CA TYR A 119 13.20 -4.76 -8.74
C TYR A 119 12.38 -5.40 -9.85
N GLN A 120 12.95 -6.40 -10.51
CA GLN A 120 12.25 -7.27 -11.45
C GLN A 120 11.83 -8.56 -10.73
N PRO A 121 10.53 -8.84 -10.63
CA PRO A 121 10.05 -10.11 -10.10
C PRO A 121 10.54 -11.28 -10.95
N GLY A 122 11.15 -12.27 -10.30
CA GLY A 122 11.31 -13.59 -10.87
C GLY A 122 9.99 -14.33 -10.69
N SER A 123 9.41 -14.77 -11.80
CA SER A 123 8.20 -15.62 -11.87
C SER A 123 8.08 -16.65 -10.75
#